data_AF-A0A397B5R8-F1
#
_entry.id   AF-A0A397B5R8-F1
#
_cell.length_a   1.000
_cell.length_b   1.000
_cell.length_c   1.000
_cell.angle_alpha   90.00
_cell.angle_beta   90.00
_cell.angle_gamma   90.00
#
_symmetry.space_group_name_H-M   'P 1'
#
loop_
_entity.id
_entity.type
_entity.pdbx_description
1 polymer ?
#
loop_
_entity_poly.entity_id
_entity_poly.type
_entity_poly.pdbx_seq_one_letter_code
_entity_poly.pdbx_strand_id
1 'polypeptide(L)'
;MTIWLTVGGNYVNFGVFKLYNDAAWDQALEVCLQLALAIPLDELMTYPKVKTTYFFFLEMLFRNQIVSVVSLESSVFSQLVQSLHEGVNSYDLTIAAQCATAVDHLASLYYHETKKKKDSPVKHALAMHLQAYPSLWSTLLSSLFNILIYGDATSQWALSRPILSLSLCSPDALTAYQHSIAASQGTDQHKAQVDDAFTRLYQEILPSLEASNRDRFTQKLGQFRNTLRSFLTIS
;
A
#
# COMPACT_ATOMS: atom_id res chain seq x y z
N MET A 1 18.78 -14.98 -17.34
CA MET A 1 18.26 -13.59 -17.45
C MET A 1 17.00 -13.53 -16.60
N THR A 2 17.04 -12.85 -15.46
CA THR A 2 15.98 -12.93 -14.43
C THR A 2 14.73 -12.17 -14.90
N ILE A 3 13.60 -12.87 -15.03
CA ILE A 3 12.31 -12.39 -15.56
C ILE A 3 11.83 -11.06 -14.94
N TRP A 4 12.22 -10.76 -13.71
CA TRP A 4 11.88 -9.50 -13.04
C TRP A 4 12.53 -8.26 -13.68
N LEU A 5 13.70 -8.41 -14.30
CA LEU A 5 14.36 -7.32 -15.05
C LEU A 5 13.57 -6.94 -16.31
N THR A 6 12.93 -7.93 -16.93
CA THR A 6 11.98 -7.70 -18.01
C THR A 6 10.73 -7.00 -17.47
N VAL A 7 10.09 -7.50 -16.40
CA VAL A 7 8.89 -6.90 -15.75
C VAL A 7 9.11 -5.45 -15.30
N GLY A 8 10.36 -5.06 -15.04
CA GLY A 8 10.80 -3.70 -14.74
C GLY A 8 10.53 -2.66 -15.85
N GLY A 9 10.20 -3.08 -17.08
CA GLY A 9 9.99 -2.17 -18.22
C GLY A 9 11.27 -1.50 -18.75
N ASN A 10 12.42 -1.79 -18.13
CA ASN A 10 13.72 -1.20 -18.48
C ASN A 10 14.38 -1.86 -19.69
N TYR A 11 13.87 -3.02 -20.15
CA TYR A 11 14.44 -3.78 -21.26
C TYR A 11 13.52 -3.88 -22.49
N VAL A 12 12.20 -3.85 -22.30
CA VAL A 12 11.21 -3.92 -23.39
C VAL A 12 10.04 -3.01 -23.04
N ASN A 13 9.60 -2.19 -24.00
CA ASN A 13 8.38 -1.40 -23.84
C ASN A 13 7.17 -2.32 -24.05
N PHE A 14 6.45 -2.61 -22.97
CA PHE A 14 5.32 -3.55 -22.99
C PHE A 14 4.12 -3.08 -23.82
N GLY A 15 4.06 -1.80 -24.20
CA GLY A 15 3.06 -1.30 -25.15
C GLY A 15 3.21 -1.93 -26.54
N VAL A 16 4.39 -2.43 -26.88
CA VAL A 16 4.68 -3.04 -28.18
C VAL A 16 3.93 -4.36 -28.37
N PHE A 17 3.84 -5.20 -27.34
CA PHE A 17 3.08 -6.47 -27.42
C PHE A 17 1.58 -6.22 -27.68
N LYS A 18 1.00 -5.19 -27.03
CA LYS A 18 -0.39 -4.78 -27.29
C LYS A 18 -0.60 -4.25 -28.70
N LEU A 19 0.39 -3.55 -29.28
CA LEU A 19 0.32 -3.08 -30.66
C LEU A 19 0.35 -4.22 -31.68
N TYR A 20 1.03 -5.32 -31.38
CA TYR A 20 1.12 -6.51 -32.24
C TYR A 20 0.10 -7.59 -31.92
N ASN A 21 -0.81 -7.35 -30.96
CA ASN A 21 -1.77 -8.35 -30.46
C ASN A 21 -1.09 -9.67 -30.02
N ASP A 22 0.11 -9.55 -29.45
CA ASP A 22 0.92 -10.68 -29.00
C ASP A 22 0.61 -11.01 -27.54
N ALA A 23 0.07 -12.21 -27.30
CA ALA A 23 -0.32 -12.71 -25.99
C ALA A 23 0.85 -13.27 -25.16
N ALA A 24 2.07 -13.33 -25.70
CA ALA A 24 3.22 -13.93 -25.04
C ALA A 24 3.54 -13.26 -23.69
N TRP A 25 3.33 -11.94 -23.58
CA TRP A 25 3.52 -11.21 -22.34
C TRP A 25 2.50 -11.61 -21.26
N ASP A 26 1.22 -11.61 -21.62
CA ASP A 26 0.14 -11.92 -20.67
C ASP A 26 0.25 -13.38 -20.20
N GLN A 27 0.61 -14.31 -21.10
CA GLN A 27 0.89 -15.71 -20.75
C GLN A 27 2.11 -15.86 -19.84
N ALA A 28 3.20 -15.14 -20.13
CA ALA A 28 4.38 -15.18 -19.27
C ALA A 28 4.07 -14.63 -17.87
N LEU A 29 3.30 -13.54 -17.78
CA LEU A 29 2.88 -12.94 -16.52
C LEU A 29 2.00 -13.91 -15.71
N GLU A 30 1.05 -14.57 -16.37
CA GLU A 30 0.18 -15.57 -15.76
C GLU A 30 0.99 -16.73 -15.18
N VAL A 31 1.93 -17.30 -15.95
CA VAL A 31 2.81 -18.37 -15.46
C VAL A 31 3.67 -17.89 -14.29
N CYS A 32 4.16 -16.65 -14.33
CA CYS A 32 4.94 -16.09 -13.21
C CYS A 32 4.09 -15.96 -11.95
N LEU A 33 2.83 -15.51 -12.07
CA LEU A 33 1.90 -15.41 -10.94
C LEU A 33 1.57 -16.80 -10.38
N GLN A 34 1.30 -17.78 -11.25
CA GLN A 34 1.05 -19.16 -10.83
C GLN A 34 2.24 -19.74 -10.07
N LEU A 35 3.48 -19.54 -10.56
CA LEU A 35 4.69 -19.98 -9.87
C LEU A 35 4.91 -19.23 -8.55
N ALA A 36 4.63 -17.93 -8.50
CA ALA A 36 4.78 -17.12 -7.29
C ALA A 36 3.76 -17.48 -6.20
N LEU A 37 2.56 -17.90 -6.60
CA LEU A 37 1.46 -18.28 -5.70
C LEU A 37 1.42 -19.78 -5.38
N ALA A 38 2.23 -20.61 -6.05
CA ALA A 38 2.31 -22.04 -5.81
C ALA A 38 2.93 -22.39 -4.46
N ILE A 39 3.79 -21.52 -3.92
CA ILE A 39 4.44 -21.69 -2.62
C ILE A 39 3.60 -20.94 -1.58
N PRO A 40 3.13 -21.60 -0.50
CA PRO A 40 2.47 -20.94 0.61
C PRO A 40 3.33 -19.80 1.17
N LEU A 41 2.69 -18.67 1.50
CA LEU A 41 3.40 -17.45 1.90
C LEU A 41 4.23 -17.68 3.17
N ASP A 42 3.70 -18.43 4.12
CA ASP A 42 4.32 -18.89 5.35
C ASP A 42 5.61 -19.70 5.11
N GLU A 43 5.61 -20.62 4.15
CA GLU A 43 6.82 -21.34 3.74
C GLU A 43 7.82 -20.40 3.05
N LEU A 44 7.33 -19.55 2.14
CA LEU A 44 8.14 -18.60 1.39
C LEU A 44 8.90 -17.63 2.30
N MET A 45 8.25 -17.16 3.38
CA MET A 45 8.82 -16.25 4.37
C MET A 45 9.99 -16.86 5.14
N THR A 46 10.07 -18.20 5.20
CA THR A 46 11.15 -18.94 5.88
C THR A 46 12.46 -18.95 5.09
N TYR A 47 12.42 -18.71 3.78
CA TYR A 47 13.60 -18.75 2.89
C TYR A 47 14.01 -17.34 2.45
N PRO A 48 15.05 -16.72 3.05
CA PRO A 48 15.36 -15.30 2.85
C PRO A 48 15.57 -14.90 1.38
N LYS A 49 16.27 -15.72 0.59
CA LYS A 49 16.52 -15.44 -0.84
C LYS A 49 15.24 -15.45 -1.68
N VAL A 50 14.34 -16.40 -1.40
CA VAL A 50 13.06 -16.54 -2.11
C VAL A 50 12.15 -15.39 -1.71
N LYS A 51 12.04 -15.13 -0.40
CA LYS A 51 11.32 -13.99 0.17
C LYS A 51 11.71 -12.66 -0.48
N THR A 52 12.99 -12.31 -0.50
CA THR A 52 13.46 -11.05 -1.11
C THR A 52 13.13 -10.96 -2.59
N THR A 53 13.26 -12.07 -3.32
CA THR A 53 12.96 -12.10 -4.77
C THR A 53 11.45 -11.94 -5.02
N TYR A 54 10.62 -12.59 -4.20
CA TYR A 54 9.17 -12.52 -4.28
C TYR A 54 8.65 -11.11 -4.04
N PHE A 55 9.08 -10.44 -2.95
CA PHE A 55 8.61 -9.08 -2.65
C PHE A 55 9.11 -8.04 -3.63
N PHE A 56 10.33 -8.22 -4.16
CA PHE A 56 10.80 -7.39 -5.27
C PHE A 56 9.92 -7.57 -6.53
N PHE A 57 9.57 -8.80 -6.87
CA PHE A 57 8.65 -9.07 -7.98
C PHE A 57 7.27 -8.45 -7.73
N LEU A 58 6.73 -8.58 -6.52
CA LEU A 58 5.45 -8.02 -6.13
C LEU A 58 5.45 -6.48 -6.24
N GLU A 59 6.50 -5.80 -5.78
CA GLU A 59 6.66 -4.36 -5.99
C GLU A 59 6.62 -4.00 -7.47
N MET A 60 7.38 -4.70 -8.32
CA MET A 60 7.41 -4.44 -9.76
C MET A 60 6.05 -4.67 -10.42
N LEU A 61 5.28 -5.67 -9.99
CA LEU A 61 3.92 -5.91 -10.47
C LEU A 61 3.00 -4.73 -10.19
N PHE A 62 2.95 -4.27 -8.93
CA PHE A 62 2.11 -3.15 -8.53
C PHE A 62 2.61 -1.79 -9.06
N ARG A 63 3.89 -1.70 -9.42
CA ARG A 63 4.47 -0.48 -9.99
C ARG A 63 4.24 -0.37 -11.50
N ASN A 64 4.52 -1.45 -12.23
CA ASN A 64 4.60 -1.40 -13.70
C ASN A 64 3.42 -2.08 -14.40
N GLN A 65 2.75 -3.02 -13.73
CA GLN A 65 1.72 -3.89 -14.33
C GLN A 65 0.41 -3.86 -13.53
N ILE A 66 0.17 -2.80 -12.78
CA ILE A 66 -0.96 -2.72 -11.85
C ILE A 66 -2.32 -2.90 -12.51
N VAL A 67 -2.48 -2.47 -13.77
CA VAL A 67 -3.71 -2.67 -14.53
C VAL A 67 -3.97 -4.16 -14.78
N SER A 68 -2.92 -4.93 -15.08
CA SER A 68 -3.03 -6.38 -15.21
C SER A 68 -3.35 -7.05 -13.87
N VAL A 69 -2.72 -6.59 -12.77
CA VAL A 69 -3.01 -7.09 -11.42
C VAL A 69 -4.48 -6.86 -11.03
N VAL A 70 -5.01 -5.67 -11.32
CA VAL A 70 -6.42 -5.34 -11.05
C VAL A 70 -7.37 -6.14 -11.93
N SER A 71 -6.93 -6.59 -13.11
CA SER A 71 -7.75 -7.40 -14.02
C SER A 71 -7.83 -8.89 -13.63
N LEU A 72 -7.07 -9.31 -12.62
CA LEU A 72 -7.12 -10.67 -12.07
C LEU A 72 -8.44 -10.92 -11.33
N GLU A 73 -8.75 -12.19 -11.07
CA GLU A 73 -9.84 -12.59 -10.20
C GLU A 73 -9.63 -12.07 -8.76
N SER A 74 -10.73 -11.77 -8.06
CA SER A 74 -10.67 -11.19 -6.71
C SER A 74 -9.98 -12.07 -5.68
N SER A 75 -10.03 -13.39 -5.82
CA SER A 75 -9.29 -14.34 -4.98
C SER A 75 -7.78 -14.12 -5.09
N VAL A 76 -7.25 -14.05 -6.31
CA VAL A 76 -5.84 -13.85 -6.61
C VAL A 76 -5.39 -12.45 -6.19
N PHE A 77 -6.19 -11.43 -6.52
CA PHE A 77 -5.91 -10.06 -6.11
C PHE A 77 -5.82 -9.94 -4.57
N SER A 78 -6.77 -10.54 -3.84
CA SER A 78 -6.75 -10.53 -2.38
C SER A 78 -5.52 -11.25 -1.80
N GLN A 79 -5.07 -12.37 -2.40
CA GLN A 79 -3.83 -13.04 -1.97
C GLN A 79 -2.59 -12.14 -2.16
N LEU A 80 -2.50 -11.43 -3.28
CA LEU A 80 -1.40 -10.49 -3.54
C LEU A 80 -1.42 -9.32 -2.55
N VAL A 81 -2.60 -8.77 -2.25
CA VAL A 81 -2.75 -7.69 -1.26
C VAL A 81 -2.48 -8.18 0.17
N GLN A 82 -2.88 -9.41 0.51
CA GLN A 82 -2.53 -10.03 1.78
C GLN A 82 -1.02 -10.20 1.92
N SER A 83 -0.35 -10.59 0.83
CA SER A 83 1.11 -10.67 0.79
C SER A 83 1.76 -9.30 1.00
N LEU A 84 1.23 -8.24 0.38
CA LEU A 84 1.68 -6.86 0.66
C LEU A 84 1.47 -6.47 2.13
N HIS A 85 0.35 -6.83 2.72
CA HIS A 85 0.06 -6.56 4.13
C HIS A 85 1.06 -7.24 5.06
N GLU A 86 1.37 -8.52 4.83
CA GLU A 86 2.41 -9.23 5.58
C GLU A 86 3.80 -8.64 5.34
N GLY A 87 4.14 -8.30 4.09
CA GLY A 87 5.41 -7.70 3.73
C GLY A 87 5.64 -6.33 4.36
N VAL A 88 4.60 -5.49 4.48
CA VAL A 88 4.67 -4.20 5.19
C VAL A 88 5.03 -4.40 6.67
N ASN A 89 4.59 -5.49 7.29
CA ASN A 89 4.87 -5.84 8.69
C ASN A 89 6.18 -6.66 8.86
N SER A 90 6.94 -6.87 7.79
CA SER A 90 8.22 -7.60 7.85
C SER A 90 9.27 -6.84 8.66
N TYR A 91 10.06 -7.58 9.44
CA TYR A 91 11.26 -7.06 10.10
C TYR A 91 12.36 -6.61 9.12
N ASP A 92 12.31 -7.10 7.88
CA ASP A 92 13.20 -6.66 6.82
C ASP A 92 12.73 -5.31 6.27
N LEU A 93 13.46 -4.25 6.60
CA LEU A 93 13.13 -2.86 6.24
C LEU A 93 13.08 -2.64 4.73
N THR A 94 13.85 -3.41 3.94
CA THR A 94 13.79 -3.32 2.48
C THR A 94 12.47 -3.86 1.98
N ILE A 95 12.05 -5.05 2.45
CA ILE A 95 10.75 -5.64 2.09
C ILE A 95 9.60 -4.74 2.53
N ALA A 96 9.65 -4.22 3.75
CA ALA A 96 8.62 -3.33 4.27
C ALA A 96 8.47 -2.06 3.41
N ALA A 97 9.59 -1.45 2.99
CA ALA A 97 9.57 -0.28 2.12
C ALA A 97 9.05 -0.59 0.70
N GLN A 98 9.40 -1.75 0.14
CA GLN A 98 8.90 -2.23 -1.16
C GLN A 98 7.38 -2.40 -1.12
N CYS A 99 6.87 -3.08 -0.09
CA CYS A 99 5.44 -3.32 0.06
C CYS A 99 4.67 -2.02 0.32
N ALA A 100 5.22 -1.12 1.15
CA ALA A 100 4.65 0.21 1.37
C ALA A 100 4.54 1.00 0.04
N THR A 101 5.55 0.91 -0.83
CA THR A 101 5.52 1.53 -2.16
C THR A 101 4.46 0.90 -3.08
N ALA A 102 4.35 -0.43 -3.09
CA ALA A 102 3.32 -1.13 -3.84
C ALA A 102 1.89 -0.75 -3.38
N VAL A 103 1.70 -0.62 -2.06
CA VAL A 103 0.45 -0.13 -1.47
C VAL A 103 0.14 1.30 -1.91
N ASP A 104 1.12 2.20 -1.94
CA ASP A 104 0.92 3.58 -2.46
C ASP A 104 0.49 3.57 -3.94
N HIS A 105 1.07 2.70 -4.76
CA HIS A 105 0.67 2.55 -6.17
C HIS A 105 -0.79 2.10 -6.31
N LEU A 106 -1.21 1.12 -5.50
CA LEU A 106 -2.60 0.64 -5.48
C LEU A 106 -3.58 1.71 -5.03
N ALA A 107 -3.31 2.35 -3.89
CA ALA A 107 -4.17 3.42 -3.37
C ALA A 107 -4.22 4.61 -4.33
N SER A 108 -3.08 5.00 -4.92
CA SER A 108 -3.01 6.07 -5.92
C SER A 108 -3.88 5.77 -7.15
N LEU A 109 -3.78 4.54 -7.69
CA LEU A 109 -4.60 4.13 -8.82
C LEU A 109 -6.09 4.22 -8.48
N TYR A 110 -6.50 3.65 -7.35
CA TYR A 110 -7.90 3.68 -6.90
C TYR A 110 -8.41 5.12 -6.74
N TYR A 111 -7.64 5.98 -6.09
CA TYR A 111 -7.98 7.38 -5.91
C TYR A 111 -8.15 8.14 -7.24
N HIS A 112 -7.28 7.87 -8.22
CA HIS A 112 -7.40 8.49 -9.54
C HIS A 112 -8.59 7.95 -10.34
N GLU A 113 -8.87 6.64 -10.31
CA GLU A 113 -10.03 6.04 -11.01
C GLU A 113 -11.37 6.50 -10.42
N THR A 114 -11.46 6.63 -9.10
CA THR A 114 -12.68 7.13 -8.44
C THR A 114 -13.00 8.56 -8.82
N LYS A 115 -11.98 9.42 -8.99
CA LYS A 115 -12.14 10.81 -9.47
C LYS A 115 -12.51 10.93 -10.95
N LYS A 116 -12.28 9.91 -11.77
CA LYS A 116 -12.68 9.94 -13.19
C LYS A 116 -14.21 9.92 -13.30
N LYS A 117 -14.74 10.83 -14.12
CA LYS A 117 -16.19 10.90 -14.44
C LYS A 117 -16.66 9.72 -15.29
N LYS A 118 -15.82 9.27 -16.22
CA LYS A 118 -16.12 8.12 -17.07
C LYS A 118 -15.84 6.84 -16.31
N ASP A 119 -16.73 5.87 -16.48
CA ASP A 119 -16.49 4.53 -15.97
C ASP A 119 -15.39 3.84 -16.80
N SER A 120 -14.60 3.00 -16.15
CA SER A 120 -13.47 2.29 -16.76
C SER A 120 -13.49 0.83 -16.31
N PRO A 121 -12.99 -0.12 -17.13
CA PRO A 121 -12.87 -1.52 -16.70
C PRO A 121 -12.07 -1.67 -15.40
N VAL A 122 -11.04 -0.82 -15.22
CA VAL A 122 -10.21 -0.79 -14.01
C VAL A 122 -11.04 -0.34 -12.81
N LYS A 123 -11.87 0.69 -12.95
CA LYS A 123 -12.75 1.19 -11.89
C LYS A 123 -13.77 0.13 -11.46
N HIS A 124 -14.36 -0.58 -12.43
CA HIS A 124 -15.28 -1.68 -12.15
C HIS A 124 -14.60 -2.85 -11.42
N ALA A 125 -13.43 -3.28 -11.90
CA ALA A 125 -12.66 -4.35 -11.27
C ALA A 125 -12.23 -3.99 -9.84
N LEU A 126 -11.76 -2.76 -9.61
CA LEU A 126 -11.44 -2.27 -8.26
C LEU A 126 -12.66 -2.29 -7.33
N ALA A 127 -13.85 -1.92 -7.82
CA ALA A 127 -15.07 -1.98 -7.04
C ALA A 127 -15.42 -3.43 -6.66
N MET A 128 -15.28 -4.39 -7.58
CA MET A 128 -15.48 -5.81 -7.31
C MET A 128 -14.50 -6.33 -6.25
N HIS A 129 -13.22 -5.96 -6.34
CA HIS A 129 -12.21 -6.34 -5.35
C HIS A 129 -12.54 -5.80 -3.95
N LEU A 130 -13.03 -4.56 -3.85
CA LEU A 130 -13.43 -3.99 -2.56
C LEU A 130 -14.71 -4.59 -2.01
N GLN A 131 -15.62 -5.08 -2.85
CA GLN A 131 -16.76 -5.87 -2.38
C GLN A 131 -16.32 -7.22 -1.82
N ALA A 132 -15.33 -7.86 -2.46
CA ALA A 132 -14.76 -9.12 -1.99
C ALA A 132 -13.90 -8.96 -0.73
N TYR A 133 -13.22 -7.82 -0.56
CA TYR A 133 -12.40 -7.49 0.61
C TYR A 133 -12.70 -6.08 1.16
N PRO A 134 -13.83 -5.90 1.89
CA PRO A 134 -14.27 -4.57 2.33
C PRO A 134 -13.33 -3.86 3.31
N SER A 135 -12.55 -4.62 4.09
CA SER A 135 -11.61 -4.08 5.07
C SER A 135 -10.20 -3.85 4.53
N LEU A 136 -10.00 -3.93 3.21
CA LEU A 136 -8.68 -3.77 2.57
C LEU A 136 -7.99 -2.47 3.00
N TRP A 137 -8.67 -1.33 2.82
CA TRP A 137 -8.08 -0.02 3.13
C TRP A 137 -7.82 0.18 4.61
N SER A 138 -8.77 -0.21 5.47
CA SER A 138 -8.62 -0.07 6.93
C SER A 138 -7.50 -0.95 7.48
N THR A 139 -7.33 -2.15 6.96
CA THR A 139 -6.27 -3.09 7.36
C THR A 139 -4.89 -2.55 7.01
N LEU A 140 -4.70 -2.10 5.75
CA LEU A 140 -3.43 -1.52 5.30
C LEU A 140 -3.11 -0.21 6.02
N LEU A 141 -4.09 0.69 6.15
CA LEU A 141 -3.91 2.00 6.78
C LEU A 141 -3.54 1.84 8.26
N SER A 142 -4.25 0.98 8.99
CA SER A 142 -3.97 0.71 10.41
C SER A 142 -2.57 0.14 10.60
N SER A 143 -2.14 -0.76 9.72
CA SER A 143 -0.81 -1.36 9.80
C SER A 143 0.30 -0.31 9.60
N LEU A 144 0.16 0.56 8.61
CA LEU A 144 1.16 1.61 8.35
C LEU A 144 1.22 2.63 9.48
N PHE A 145 0.08 3.04 10.06
CA PHE A 145 0.09 3.91 11.23
C PHE A 145 0.65 3.21 12.48
N ASN A 146 0.33 1.94 12.71
CA ASN A 146 0.89 1.17 13.81
C ASN A 146 2.41 1.10 13.70
N ILE A 147 2.95 0.83 12.50
CA ILE A 147 4.40 0.84 12.25
C ILE A 147 4.97 2.25 12.47
N LEU A 148 4.28 3.30 12.00
CA LEU A 148 4.75 4.68 12.18
C LEU A 148 4.85 5.07 13.66
N ILE A 149 3.84 4.72 14.45
CA ILE A 149 3.69 5.12 15.84
C ILE A 149 4.57 4.24 16.73
N TYR A 150 4.40 2.92 16.65
CA TYR A 150 5.00 1.95 17.56
C TYR A 150 6.31 1.35 17.03
N GLY A 151 6.55 1.39 15.72
CA GLY A 151 7.77 0.85 15.09
C GLY A 151 8.99 1.80 15.15
N ASP A 152 10.10 1.35 14.57
CA ASP A 152 11.37 2.08 14.60
C ASP A 152 11.39 3.34 13.71
N ALA A 153 12.38 4.21 13.91
CA ALA A 153 12.50 5.50 13.22
C ALA A 153 12.93 5.39 11.75
N THR A 154 13.36 4.21 11.30
CA THR A 154 14.01 3.99 10.01
C THR A 154 13.07 4.09 8.81
N SER A 155 11.77 3.80 8.98
CA SER A 155 10.83 3.65 7.85
C SER A 155 9.92 4.86 7.59
N GLN A 156 10.04 5.96 8.35
CA GLN A 156 9.07 7.08 8.32
C GLN A 156 8.75 7.61 6.91
N TRP A 157 9.80 7.78 6.09
CA TRP A 157 9.69 8.33 4.75
C TRP A 157 8.96 7.38 3.80
N ALA A 158 9.20 6.08 3.92
CA ALA A 158 8.56 5.05 3.11
C ALA A 158 7.06 4.92 3.40
N LEU A 159 6.64 5.25 4.64
CA LEU A 159 5.24 5.14 5.07
C LEU A 159 4.40 6.38 4.72
N SER A 160 5.04 7.54 4.51
CA SER A 160 4.32 8.81 4.35
C SER A 160 3.36 8.82 3.16
N ARG A 161 3.87 8.46 1.98
CA ARG A 161 3.07 8.43 0.75
C ARG A 161 1.90 7.45 0.82
N PRO A 162 2.10 6.16 1.20
CA PRO A 162 0.99 5.22 1.29
C PRO A 162 -0.03 5.59 2.36
N ILE A 163 0.37 6.18 3.48
CA ILE A 163 -0.59 6.67 4.50
C ILE A 163 -1.50 7.76 3.89
N LEU A 164 -0.92 8.74 3.18
CA LEU A 164 -1.71 9.80 2.54
C LEU A 164 -2.64 9.23 1.46
N SER A 165 -2.16 8.35 0.60
CA SER A 165 -3.00 7.80 -0.47
C SER A 165 -4.13 6.95 0.08
N LEU A 166 -3.89 6.12 1.09
CA LEU A 166 -4.92 5.33 1.75
C LEU A 166 -5.95 6.19 2.50
N SER A 167 -5.53 7.25 3.18
CA SER A 167 -6.48 8.13 3.88
C SER A 167 -7.41 8.88 2.94
N LEU A 168 -6.93 9.21 1.73
CA LEU A 168 -7.76 9.76 0.66
C LEU A 168 -8.67 8.71 0.01
N CYS A 169 -8.29 7.43 0.00
CA CYS A 169 -9.12 6.33 -0.50
C CYS A 169 -10.29 6.01 0.44
N SER A 170 -10.05 6.09 1.76
CA SER A 170 -11.07 5.81 2.78
C SER A 170 -10.92 6.76 3.97
N PRO A 171 -11.62 7.91 3.95
CA PRO A 171 -11.72 8.80 5.11
C PRO A 171 -12.32 8.09 6.33
N ASP A 172 -13.29 7.20 6.10
CA ASP A 172 -13.94 6.41 7.16
C ASP A 172 -12.93 5.50 7.89
N ALA A 173 -12.01 4.85 7.15
CA ALA A 173 -10.95 4.05 7.75
C ALA A 173 -10.00 4.92 8.60
N LEU A 174 -9.68 6.13 8.16
CA LEU A 174 -8.87 7.07 8.93
C LEU A 174 -9.59 7.46 10.23
N THR A 175 -10.86 7.85 10.15
CA THR A 175 -11.66 8.22 11.33
C THR A 175 -11.80 7.06 12.31
N ALA A 176 -12.05 5.85 11.81
CA ALA A 176 -12.12 4.65 12.64
C ALA A 176 -10.80 4.37 13.35
N TYR A 177 -9.65 4.52 12.66
CA TYR A 177 -8.34 4.36 13.26
C TYR A 177 -8.06 5.43 14.34
N GLN A 178 -8.35 6.70 14.06
CA GLN A 178 -8.23 7.78 15.03
C GLN A 178 -9.06 7.48 16.29
N HIS A 179 -10.33 7.10 16.12
CA HIS A 179 -11.19 6.74 17.24
C HIS A 179 -10.66 5.54 18.03
N SER A 180 -10.10 4.53 17.36
CA SER A 180 -9.49 3.37 18.01
C SER A 180 -8.29 3.77 18.89
N ILE A 181 -7.42 4.66 18.41
CA ILE A 181 -6.25 5.14 19.16
C ILE A 181 -6.67 6.05 20.31
N ALA A 182 -7.69 6.90 20.12
CA ALA A 182 -8.23 7.72 21.19
C ALA A 182 -8.88 6.82 22.27
N ALA A 183 -9.72 5.85 21.88
CA ALA A 183 -10.40 4.96 22.80
C ALA A 183 -9.44 4.09 23.63
N SER A 184 -8.24 3.80 23.12
CA SER A 184 -7.21 3.08 23.87
C SER A 184 -6.50 3.94 24.93
N GLN A 185 -6.76 5.25 24.98
CA GLN A 185 -6.17 6.14 25.98
C GLN A 185 -6.96 6.15 27.30
N GLY A 186 -6.24 6.04 28.42
CA GLY A 186 -6.84 6.00 29.77
C GLY A 186 -7.34 7.34 30.32
N THR A 187 -6.96 8.47 29.72
CA THR A 187 -7.36 9.81 30.19
C THR A 187 -7.99 10.63 29.07
N ASP A 188 -9.00 11.44 29.40
CA ASP A 188 -9.65 12.32 28.42
C ASP A 188 -8.70 13.39 27.86
N GLN A 189 -7.66 13.74 28.62
CA GLN A 189 -6.57 14.59 28.14
C GLN A 189 -5.79 13.93 26.99
N HIS A 190 -5.37 12.67 27.14
CA HIS A 190 -4.65 11.96 26.08
C HIS A 190 -5.54 11.73 24.85
N LYS A 191 -6.84 11.48 25.04
CA LYS A 191 -7.82 11.42 23.93
C LYS A 191 -7.83 12.72 23.12
N ALA A 192 -7.97 13.85 23.80
CA ALA A 192 -7.95 15.17 23.16
C ALA A 192 -6.60 15.45 22.45
N GLN A 193 -5.49 14.97 23.00
CA GLN A 193 -4.17 15.10 22.34
C GLN A 193 -4.04 14.26 21.07
N VAL A 194 -4.66 13.07 21.02
CA VAL A 194 -4.75 12.28 19.78
C VAL A 194 -5.52 13.07 18.73
N ASP A 195 -6.69 13.60 19.08
CA ASP A 195 -7.54 14.35 18.14
C ASP A 195 -6.85 15.62 17.61
N ASP A 196 -6.18 16.37 18.48
CA ASP A 196 -5.37 17.54 18.10
C ASP A 196 -4.21 17.14 17.17
N ALA A 197 -3.53 16.03 17.45
CA ALA A 197 -2.43 15.55 16.60
C ALA A 197 -2.92 15.21 15.17
N PHE A 198 -4.04 14.49 15.03
CA PHE A 198 -4.63 14.20 13.72
C PHE A 198 -5.11 15.48 13.01
N THR A 199 -5.73 16.40 13.75
CA THR A 199 -6.14 17.70 13.21
C THR A 199 -4.95 18.47 12.64
N ARG A 200 -3.84 18.55 13.38
CA ARG A 200 -2.61 19.22 12.93
C ARG A 200 -1.95 18.51 11.75
N LEU A 201 -1.99 17.18 11.70
CA LEU A 201 -1.45 16.39 10.60
C LEU A 201 -2.13 16.75 9.27
N TYR A 202 -3.47 16.85 9.27
CA TYR A 202 -4.26 17.10 8.06
C TYR A 202 -4.57 18.58 7.81
N GLN A 203 -4.25 19.47 8.74
CA GLN A 203 -4.38 20.91 8.54
C GLN A 203 -3.61 21.35 7.28
N GLU A 204 -4.28 22.02 6.35
CA GLU A 204 -3.74 22.46 5.05
C GLU A 204 -3.20 21.33 4.14
N ILE A 205 -3.61 20.08 4.37
CA ILE A 205 -3.41 18.98 3.42
C ILE A 205 -4.61 18.93 2.48
N LEU A 206 -4.34 19.00 1.18
CA LEU A 206 -5.38 18.98 0.16
C LEU A 206 -5.83 17.54 -0.12
N PRO A 207 -7.07 17.33 -0.60
CA PRO A 207 -7.47 16.06 -1.19
C PRO A 207 -6.85 15.92 -2.58
N SER A 208 -5.52 15.70 -2.62
CA SER A 208 -4.72 15.54 -3.84
C SER A 208 -3.48 14.68 -3.59
N LEU A 209 -3.03 13.98 -4.62
CA LEU A 209 -1.79 13.17 -4.61
C LEU A 209 -0.64 13.86 -5.36
N GLU A 210 -0.76 15.16 -5.60
CA GLU A 210 0.31 15.99 -6.16
C GLU A 210 1.57 15.98 -5.29
N ALA A 211 2.72 16.13 -5.93
CA ALA A 211 4.02 16.06 -5.28
C ALA A 211 4.15 17.09 -4.13
N SER A 212 3.73 18.33 -4.37
CA SER A 212 3.75 19.40 -3.35
C SER A 212 2.93 19.04 -2.09
N ASN A 213 1.75 18.46 -2.27
CA ASN A 213 0.90 18.02 -1.16
C ASN A 213 1.50 16.83 -0.42
N ARG A 214 2.06 15.86 -1.15
CA ARG A 214 2.78 14.71 -0.58
C ARG A 214 4.00 15.13 0.23
N ASP A 215 4.78 16.10 -0.25
CA ASP A 215 5.96 16.60 0.46
C ASP A 215 5.55 17.34 1.74
N ARG A 216 4.49 18.16 1.68
CA ARG A 216 3.92 18.81 2.86
C ARG A 216 3.40 17.82 3.89
N PHE A 217 2.68 16.79 3.47
CA PHE A 217 2.22 15.72 4.36
C PHE A 217 3.40 15.01 5.04
N THR A 218 4.45 14.72 4.29
CA THR A 218 5.66 14.07 4.80
C THR A 218 6.35 14.89 5.90
N GLN A 219 6.46 16.21 5.72
CA GLN A 219 7.01 17.10 6.75
C GLN A 219 6.17 17.10 8.04
N LYS A 220 4.84 17.09 7.91
CA LYS A 220 3.92 17.05 9.06
C LYS A 220 3.92 15.70 9.77
N LEU A 221 4.11 14.61 9.04
CA LEU A 221 4.06 13.26 9.59
C LEU A 221 5.14 13.02 10.65
N GLY A 222 6.34 13.60 10.47
CA GLY A 222 7.41 13.52 11.47
C GLY A 222 7.02 14.17 12.80
N GLN A 223 6.41 15.36 12.75
CA GLN A 223 5.92 16.07 13.94
C GLN A 223 4.76 15.31 14.60
N PHE A 224 3.83 14.80 13.79
CA PHE A 224 2.71 13.98 14.25
C PHE A 224 3.20 12.76 15.03
N ARG A 225 4.16 12.01 14.47
CA ARG A 225 4.76 10.84 15.14
C ARG A 225 5.39 11.22 16.48
N ASN A 226 6.21 12.27 16.51
CA ASN A 226 6.88 12.70 17.75
C ASN A 226 5.87 13.12 18.82
N THR A 227 4.80 13.80 18.41
CA THR A 227 3.71 14.21 19.29
C THR A 227 3.03 12.98 19.90
N LEU A 228 2.57 12.05 19.07
CA LEU A 228 1.89 10.84 19.56
C LEU A 228 2.79 10.00 20.48
N ARG A 229 4.05 9.75 20.11
CA ARG A 229 4.98 8.95 20.94
C ARG A 229 5.34 9.59 22.27
N SER A 230 5.12 10.89 22.45
CA SER A 230 5.42 11.56 23.72
C SER A 230 4.46 11.18 24.85
N PHE A 231 3.27 10.67 24.52
CA PHE A 231 2.24 10.32 25.50
C PHE A 231 1.57 8.96 25.27
N LEU A 232 1.64 8.40 24.05
CA LEU A 232 1.28 7.01 23.80
C LEU A 232 2.35 6.13 24.46
N THR A 233 1.97 5.46 25.54
CA THR A 233 2.86 4.62 26.34
C THR A 233 3.44 3.53 25.43
N ILE A 234 4.76 3.57 25.19
CA ILE A 234 5.50 2.45 24.59
C ILE A 234 5.76 1.49 25.75
N SER A 235 4.73 0.71 26.12
CA SER A 235 4.87 -0.40 27.06
C SER A 235 5.29 -1.66 26.33
#